data_AF-A0AB35HW93-F1
#
_entry.id   AF-A0AB35HW93-F1
#
_cell.length_a   1.000
_cell.length_b   1.000
_cell.length_c   1.000
_cell.angle_alpha   90.00
_cell.angle_beta   90.00
_cell.angle_gamma   90.00
#
_symmetry.space_group_name_H-M   'P 1'
#
loop_
_entity.id
_entity.type
_entity.pdbx_description
1 polymer ?
#
loop_
_entity_poly.entity_id
_entity_poly.type
_entity_poly.pdbx_seq_one_letter_code
_entity_poly.pdbx_strand_id
1 'polypeptide(L)'
;MSNLFEVRDKEGNIRRYISILSHDFVFDKGLISEAILGEVVGSADDGRITEFRPNPVFLNLLHRTIEENGINAKPLIDEALRQYDGVVVVIDGRVKNKDDGVPPEDIIGLFSVVDGQLAEYKPNPNYLLYTNKGFMILEKSLHSCLERVVFEKYENT
;
A
#
# COMPACT_ATOMS: atom_id res chain seq x y z
N MET A 1 -2.36 6.39 7.96
CA MET A 1 -1.04 7.02 8.24
C MET A 1 -0.04 5.91 8.56
N SER A 2 1.23 6.06 8.20
CA SER A 2 2.26 5.05 8.48
C SER A 2 3.03 5.37 9.77
N ASN A 3 3.33 4.37 10.58
CA ASN A 3 3.96 4.48 11.90
C ASN A 3 5.24 3.66 11.98
N LEU A 4 6.24 4.19 12.70
CA LEU A 4 7.52 3.54 12.94
C LEU A 4 7.49 2.75 14.26
N PHE A 5 8.00 1.51 14.20
CA PHE A 5 8.14 0.60 15.33
C PHE A 5 9.58 0.12 15.46
N GLU A 6 10.14 0.21 16.66
CA GLU A 6 11.41 -0.44 17.00
C GLU A 6 11.13 -1.76 17.70
N VAL A 7 11.57 -2.86 17.11
CA VAL A 7 11.34 -4.23 17.60
C VAL A 7 12.68 -4.87 17.88
N ARG A 8 12.85 -5.42 19.08
CA ARG A 8 14.02 -6.23 19.42
C ARG A 8 13.79 -7.65 18.93
N ASP A 9 14.68 -8.15 18.06
CA ASP A 9 14.61 -9.53 17.61
C ASP A 9 15.12 -10.52 18.69
N LYS A 10 15.05 -11.82 18.38
CA LYS A 10 15.48 -12.89 19.30
C LYS A 10 16.98 -12.86 19.62
N GLU A 11 17.79 -12.23 18.78
CA GLU A 11 19.23 -12.07 18.95
C GLU A 11 19.58 -10.79 19.71
N GLY A 12 18.58 -9.96 20.02
CA GLY A 12 18.74 -8.71 20.74
C GLY A 12 19.00 -7.50 19.86
N ASN A 13 19.02 -7.66 18.52
CA ASN A 13 19.20 -6.55 17.59
C ASN A 13 17.92 -5.72 17.50
N ILE A 14 18.08 -4.41 17.32
CA ILE A 14 16.95 -3.50 17.10
C ILE A 14 16.66 -3.46 15.60
N ARG A 15 15.43 -3.78 15.23
CA ARG A 15 14.90 -3.66 13.87
C ARG A 15 13.81 -2.60 13.82
N ARG A 16 13.72 -1.88 12.70
CA ARG A 16 12.81 -0.74 12.53
C ARG A 16 11.80 -1.04 11.43
N TYR A 17 10.53 -1.11 11.77
CA TYR A 17 9.47 -1.43 10.83
C TYR A 17 8.51 -0.25 10.65
N ILE A 18 8.04 -0.10 9.43
CA ILE A 18 6.95 0.82 9.10
C ILE A 18 5.67 0.01 8.97
N SER A 19 4.60 0.45 9.60
CA SER A 19 3.29 -0.21 9.56
C SER A 19 2.16 0.78 9.31
N ILE A 20 1.05 0.32 8.74
CA ILE A 20 -0.20 1.12 8.66
C ILE A 20 -0.94 1.23 10.00
N LEU A 21 -0.58 0.41 10.99
CA LEU A 21 -1.29 0.34 12.27
C LEU A 21 -0.79 1.39 13.27
N SER A 22 -1.67 1.79 14.20
CA SER A 22 -1.33 2.70 15.29
C SER A 22 -0.47 2.02 16.36
N HIS A 23 0.27 2.82 17.12
CA HIS A 23 1.05 2.32 18.27
C HIS A 23 0.18 1.61 19.30
N ASP A 24 -1.00 2.16 19.62
CA ASP A 24 -1.92 1.57 20.60
C ASP A 24 -2.36 0.16 20.21
N PHE A 25 -2.71 -0.04 18.94
CA PHE A 25 -3.15 -1.35 18.45
C PHE A 25 -2.01 -2.37 18.46
N VAL A 26 -0.82 -1.96 17.99
CA VAL A 26 0.35 -2.85 17.96
C VAL A 26 0.84 -3.19 19.38
N PHE A 27 0.70 -2.27 20.34
CA PHE A 27 1.04 -2.55 21.73
C PHE A 27 0.12 -3.61 22.36
N ASP A 28 -1.17 -3.60 22.02
CA ASP A 28 -2.15 -4.57 22.51
C ASP A 28 -2.10 -5.92 21.78
N LYS A 29 -2.02 -5.91 20.45
CA LYS A 29 -2.19 -7.09 19.59
C LYS A 29 -0.89 -7.63 18.98
N GLY A 30 0.21 -6.91 19.13
CA GLY A 30 1.45 -7.21 18.44
C GLY A 30 1.43 -6.80 16.96
N LEU A 31 2.56 -7.02 16.29
CA LEU A 31 2.79 -6.64 14.90
C LEU A 31 2.84 -7.88 14.01
N ILE A 32 1.90 -7.99 13.05
CA ILE A 32 1.89 -9.07 12.05
C ILE A 32 2.55 -8.63 10.74
N SER A 33 3.00 -9.62 9.95
CA SER A 33 3.67 -9.37 8.67
C SER A 33 2.79 -8.60 7.68
N GLU A 34 1.50 -8.90 7.63
CA GLU A 34 0.49 -8.26 6.78
C GLU A 34 0.27 -6.78 7.08
N ALA A 35 0.70 -6.31 8.25
CA ALA A 35 0.57 -4.92 8.67
C ALA A 35 1.84 -4.10 8.44
N ILE A 36 2.98 -4.74 8.14
CA ILE A 36 4.29 -4.10 8.00
C ILE A 36 4.52 -3.73 6.53
N LEU A 37 4.62 -2.44 6.20
CA LEU A 37 5.02 -1.96 4.86
C LEU A 37 6.43 -2.43 4.49
N GLY A 38 7.35 -2.40 5.46
CA GLY A 38 8.75 -2.74 5.23
C GLY A 38 9.64 -2.36 6.40
N GLU A 39 10.93 -2.62 6.23
CA GLU A 39 11.97 -2.33 7.20
C GLU A 39 12.79 -1.11 6.78
N VAL A 40 13.10 -0.25 7.73
CA VAL A 40 14.11 0.80 7.58
C VAL A 40 15.45 0.24 8.04
N VAL A 41 16.41 0.20 7.12
CA VAL A 41 17.76 -0.32 7.38
C VAL A 41 18.76 0.83 7.45
N GLY A 42 19.67 0.75 8.42
CA GLY A 42 20.69 1.77 8.66
C GLY A 42 20.36 2.72 9.80
N SER A 43 21.29 3.65 10.05
CA SER A 43 21.12 4.68 11.08
C SER A 43 20.35 5.86 10.52
N ALA A 44 19.23 6.19 11.15
CA ALA A 44 18.51 7.43 10.93
C ALA A 44 19.13 8.55 11.79
N ASP A 45 20.46 8.74 11.71
CA ASP A 45 21.17 9.74 12.54
C ASP A 45 20.63 11.17 12.32
N ASP A 46 20.00 11.44 11.17
CA ASP A 46 19.31 12.69 10.84
C ASP A 46 17.79 12.53 10.64
N GLY A 47 17.21 11.37 11.00
CA GLY A 47 15.80 11.06 10.79
C GLY A 47 15.42 10.72 9.36
N ARG A 48 16.36 10.65 8.40
CA ARG A 48 16.08 10.22 7.02
C ARG A 48 16.16 8.71 6.87
N ILE A 49 15.25 8.16 6.08
CA ILE A 49 15.28 6.76 5.65
C ILE A 49 16.26 6.67 4.49
N THR A 50 17.43 6.09 4.76
CA THR A 50 18.50 5.90 3.77
C THR A 50 18.32 4.61 2.97
N GLU A 51 17.80 3.57 3.61
CA GLU A 51 17.45 2.30 2.96
C GLU A 51 16.09 1.82 3.47
N PHE A 52 15.19 1.49 2.54
CA PHE A 52 13.89 0.90 2.82
C PHE A 52 13.77 -0.44 2.10
N ARG A 53 13.53 -1.51 2.86
CA ARG A 53 13.30 -2.85 2.33
C ARG A 53 11.80 -3.15 2.36
N PRO A 54 11.10 -3.14 1.21
CA PRO A 54 9.67 -3.40 1.17
C PRO A 54 9.38 -4.83 1.65
N ASN A 55 8.28 -4.98 2.39
CA ASN A 55 7.80 -6.29 2.82
C ASN A 55 6.93 -6.91 1.72
N PRO A 56 7.35 -8.02 1.10
CA PRO A 56 6.58 -8.67 0.05
C PRO A 56 5.22 -9.21 0.54
N VAL A 57 5.09 -9.56 1.82
CA VAL A 57 3.81 -10.04 2.39
C VAL A 57 2.75 -8.94 2.33
N PHE A 58 3.11 -7.73 2.77
CA PHE A 58 2.23 -6.57 2.70
C PHE A 58 1.94 -6.16 1.26
N LEU A 59 2.96 -6.15 0.38
CA LEU A 59 2.77 -5.78 -1.01
C LEU A 59 1.79 -6.71 -1.74
N ASN A 60 1.90 -8.02 -1.50
CA ASN A 60 0.97 -9.00 -2.03
C ASN A 60 -0.45 -8.79 -1.48
N LEU A 61 -0.57 -8.51 -0.18
CA LEU A 61 -1.88 -8.21 0.43
C LEU A 61 -2.51 -6.96 -0.19
N LEU A 62 -1.72 -5.89 -0.37
CA LEU A 62 -2.15 -4.65 -0.99
C LEU A 62 -2.75 -4.90 -2.38
N HIS A 63 -2.02 -5.59 -3.25
CA HIS A 63 -2.48 -5.89 -4.60
C HIS A 63 -3.75 -6.74 -4.60
N ARG A 64 -3.80 -7.76 -3.74
CA ARG A 64 -4.99 -8.61 -3.59
C ARG A 64 -6.20 -7.81 -3.08
N THR A 65 -6.01 -6.93 -2.11
CA THR A 65 -7.07 -6.04 -1.63
C THR A 65 -7.59 -5.15 -2.75
N ILE A 66 -6.70 -4.57 -3.56
CA ILE A 66 -7.11 -3.72 -4.69
C ILE A 66 -7.87 -4.56 -5.72
N GLU A 67 -7.36 -5.73 -6.12
CA GLU A 67 -8.03 -6.63 -7.05
C GLU A 67 -9.44 -7.00 -6.59
N GLU A 68 -9.59 -7.43 -5.34
CA GLU A 68 -10.86 -7.91 -4.79
C GLU A 68 -11.86 -6.78 -4.49
N ASN A 69 -11.38 -5.56 -4.19
CA ASN A 69 -12.23 -4.46 -3.70
C ASN A 69 -12.29 -3.26 -4.65
N GLY A 70 -11.47 -3.22 -5.70
CA GLY A 70 -11.39 -2.10 -6.65
C GLY A 70 -12.70 -1.86 -7.39
N ILE A 71 -13.46 -2.93 -7.64
CA ILE A 71 -14.81 -2.87 -8.21
C ILE A 71 -15.83 -2.12 -7.35
N ASN A 72 -15.52 -1.86 -6.08
CA ASN A 72 -16.37 -1.10 -5.15
C ASN A 72 -15.84 0.33 -4.93
N ALA A 73 -14.67 0.67 -5.48
CA ALA A 73 -14.09 2.00 -5.34
C ALA A 73 -14.71 2.94 -6.37
N LYS A 74 -15.61 3.83 -5.91
CA LYS A 74 -16.33 4.78 -6.79
C LYS A 74 -15.42 5.50 -7.80
N PRO A 75 -14.24 6.02 -7.43
CA PRO A 75 -13.36 6.68 -8.41
C PRO A 75 -12.90 5.77 -9.56
N LEU A 76 -12.69 4.48 -9.30
CA LEU A 76 -12.31 3.51 -10.34
C LEU A 76 -13.51 3.14 -11.22
N ILE A 77 -14.70 3.01 -10.63
CA ILE A 77 -15.95 2.75 -11.36
C ILE A 77 -16.28 3.93 -12.27
N ASP A 78 -16.22 5.16 -11.76
CA ASP A 78 -16.50 6.37 -12.54
C ASP A 78 -15.55 6.48 -13.74
N GLU A 79 -14.27 6.15 -13.53
CA GLU A 79 -13.27 6.17 -14.59
C GLU A 79 -13.48 5.05 -15.61
N ALA A 80 -13.88 3.85 -15.18
CA ALA A 80 -14.24 2.75 -16.07
C ALA A 80 -15.43 3.12 -16.96
N LEU A 81 -16.49 3.69 -16.38
CA LEU A 81 -17.67 4.17 -17.11
C LEU A 81 -17.32 5.28 -18.10
N ARG A 82 -16.36 6.16 -17.74
CA ARG A 82 -15.90 7.25 -18.62
C ARG A 82 -15.11 6.73 -19.81
N GLN A 83 -14.25 5.72 -19.62
CA GLN A 83 -13.42 5.16 -20.68
C GLN A 83 -14.21 4.22 -21.60
N TYR A 84 -15.21 3.51 -21.04
CA TYR A 84 -15.98 2.43 -21.67
C TYR A 84 -15.12 1.19 -22.01
N ASP A 85 -14.04 1.34 -22.78
CA ASP A 85 -13.06 0.30 -23.02
C ASP A 85 -11.64 0.85 -22.80
N GLY A 86 -10.72 0.04 -22.27
CA GLY A 86 -9.34 0.45 -22.07
C GLY A 86 -8.74 0.01 -20.73
N VAL A 87 -8.13 0.94 -20.02
CA VAL A 87 -7.44 0.68 -18.74
C VAL A 87 -7.64 1.79 -17.73
N VAL A 88 -8.10 1.44 -16.52
CA VAL A 88 -8.09 2.35 -15.38
C VAL A 88 -6.79 2.15 -14.60
N VAL A 89 -6.02 3.21 -14.45
CA VAL A 89 -4.77 3.20 -13.68
C VAL A 89 -5.05 3.49 -12.21
N VAL A 90 -4.59 2.61 -11.33
CA VAL A 90 -4.64 2.81 -9.87
C VAL A 90 -3.40 3.59 -9.47
N ILE A 91 -3.57 4.89 -9.25
CA ILE A 91 -2.48 5.84 -8.96
C ILE A 91 -2.35 6.03 -7.45
N ASP A 92 -1.12 6.03 -6.96
CA ASP A 92 -0.81 6.36 -5.57
C ASP A 92 -1.13 7.83 -5.26
N GLY A 93 -1.76 8.08 -4.11
CA GLY A 93 -2.12 9.40 -3.62
C GLY A 93 -0.95 10.34 -3.34
N ARG A 94 0.31 9.85 -3.38
CA ARG A 94 1.52 10.70 -3.42
C ARG A 94 1.53 11.63 -4.65
N VAL A 95 0.85 11.25 -5.73
CA VAL A 95 0.79 12.02 -6.97
C VAL A 95 -0.27 13.11 -6.86
N LYS A 96 0.17 14.36 -6.70
CA LYS A 96 -0.72 15.53 -6.57
C LYS A 96 -1.16 16.12 -7.89
N ASN A 97 -0.27 16.13 -8.89
CA ASN A 97 -0.56 16.58 -10.25
C ASN A 97 -0.33 15.42 -11.23
N LYS A 98 -1.27 15.20 -12.14
CA LYS A 98 -1.23 14.13 -13.14
C LYS A 98 -0.92 14.64 -14.56
N ASP A 99 -0.88 15.96 -14.75
CA ASP A 99 -0.74 16.59 -16.08
C ASP A 99 0.62 16.31 -16.72
N ASP A 100 1.69 16.19 -15.90
CA ASP A 100 3.05 15.88 -16.35
C ASP A 100 3.29 14.37 -16.53
N GLY A 101 2.23 13.56 -16.44
CA GLY A 101 2.31 12.11 -16.40
C GLY A 101 2.60 11.56 -15.00
N VAL A 102 2.30 10.27 -14.82
CA VAL A 102 2.49 9.57 -13.55
C VAL A 102 3.74 8.71 -13.64
N PRO A 103 4.75 8.89 -12.76
CA PRO A 103 5.93 8.04 -12.73
C PRO A 103 5.55 6.56 -12.50
N PRO A 104 6.22 5.59 -13.14
CA PRO A 104 5.91 4.18 -12.98
C PRO A 104 5.93 3.72 -11.52
N GLU A 105 6.82 4.25 -10.69
CA GLU A 105 6.94 3.90 -9.27
C GLU A 105 5.75 4.35 -8.40
N ASP A 106 4.92 5.27 -8.91
CA ASP A 106 3.71 5.77 -8.25
C ASP A 106 2.41 5.20 -8.88
N ILE A 107 2.52 4.27 -9.83
CA ILE A 107 1.39 3.50 -10.36
C ILE A 107 1.31 2.19 -9.58
N ILE A 108 0.25 1.98 -8.80
CA ILE A 108 0.09 0.77 -7.99
C ILE A 108 -0.24 -0.43 -8.89
N GLY A 109 -1.11 -0.23 -9.87
CA GLY A 109 -1.51 -1.25 -10.81
C GLY A 109 -2.56 -0.71 -11.78
N LEU A 110 -3.17 -1.61 -12.53
CA LEU A 110 -4.12 -1.26 -13.57
C LEU A 110 -5.25 -2.28 -13.62
N PHE A 111 -6.45 -1.80 -13.89
CA PHE A 111 -7.58 -2.63 -14.28
C PHE A 111 -7.78 -2.51 -15.79
N SER A 112 -8.01 -3.63 -16.48
CA SER A 112 -8.65 -3.57 -17.79
C SER A 112 -10.11 -3.13 -17.65
N VAL A 113 -10.62 -2.46 -18.67
CA VAL A 113 -12.01 -2.01 -18.74
C VAL A 113 -12.65 -2.57 -19.99
N VAL A 114 -13.82 -3.17 -19.83
CA VAL A 114 -14.66 -3.71 -20.91
C VAL A 114 -16.10 -3.30 -20.65
N ASP A 115 -16.76 -2.69 -21.63
CA ASP A 115 -18.17 -2.26 -21.53
C ASP A 115 -18.48 -1.42 -20.27
N GLY A 116 -17.56 -0.51 -19.92
CA GLY A 116 -17.65 0.39 -18.77
C GLY A 116 -17.41 -0.27 -17.41
N GLN A 117 -16.96 -1.53 -17.39
CA GLN A 117 -16.74 -2.32 -16.17
C GLN A 117 -15.26 -2.64 -15.98
N LEU A 118 -14.79 -2.53 -14.73
CA LEU A 118 -13.47 -3.01 -14.34
C LEU A 118 -13.45 -4.54 -14.46
N ALA A 119 -12.41 -5.08 -15.10
CA ALA A 119 -12.23 -6.50 -15.32
C ALA A 119 -10.96 -7.00 -14.61
N GLU A 120 -9.91 -7.34 -15.36
CA GLU A 120 -8.68 -7.95 -14.81
C GLU A 120 -7.79 -6.89 -14.15
N TYR A 121 -7.34 -7.15 -12.92
CA TYR A 121 -6.31 -6.36 -12.27
C TYR A 121 -4.91 -6.89 -12.59
N LYS A 122 -3.96 -5.97 -12.85
CA LYS A 122 -2.53 -6.30 -12.94
C LYS A 122 -1.73 -5.41 -11.99
N PRO A 123 -0.95 -6.00 -11.07
CA PRO A 123 -0.02 -5.24 -10.25
C PRO A 123 1.08 -4.66 -11.15
N ASN A 124 1.52 -3.44 -10.84
CA ASN A 124 2.68 -2.87 -11.53
C ASN A 124 3.97 -3.29 -10.80
N PRO A 125 4.88 -4.05 -11.45
CA PRO A 125 6.11 -4.52 -10.80
C PRO A 125 7.09 -3.38 -10.44
N ASN A 126 6.92 -2.19 -11.01
CA ASN A 126 7.76 -1.03 -10.71
C ASN A 126 7.26 -0.20 -9.52
N TYR A 127 6.09 -0.51 -8.97
CA TYR A 127 5.51 0.24 -7.85
C TYR A 127 6.38 0.18 -6.60
N LEU A 128 6.59 1.33 -5.95
CA LEU A 128 7.41 1.44 -4.74
C LEU A 128 6.58 1.93 -3.54
N LEU A 129 6.55 1.17 -2.45
CA LEU A 129 5.88 1.55 -1.19
C LEU A 129 6.47 2.80 -0.51
N TYR A 130 7.72 3.14 -0.83
CA TYR A 130 8.42 4.31 -0.32
C TYR A 130 9.24 4.95 -1.44
N THR A 131 9.11 6.27 -1.60
CA THR A 131 9.90 7.08 -2.53
C THR A 131 10.34 8.36 -1.82
N ASN A 132 11.02 9.27 -2.53
CA ASN A 132 11.33 10.61 -2.01
C ASN A 132 10.07 11.44 -1.68
N LYS A 133 8.89 11.03 -2.15
CA LYS A 133 7.58 11.62 -1.81
C LYS A 133 6.99 11.06 -0.50
N GLY A 134 7.66 10.11 0.13
CA GLY A 134 7.22 9.45 1.35
C GLY A 134 6.63 8.06 1.11
N PHE A 135 5.90 7.57 2.12
CA PHE A 135 5.20 6.30 2.05
C PHE A 135 3.96 6.37 1.16
N MET A 136 3.55 5.21 0.67
CA MET A 136 2.33 5.05 -0.11
C MET A 136 1.09 5.71 0.50
N ILE A 137 0.21 6.20 -0.36
CA ILE A 137 -1.09 6.75 0.02
C ILE A 137 -2.15 6.11 -0.86
N LEU A 138 -3.15 5.46 -0.25
CA LEU A 138 -4.30 4.94 -0.98
C LEU A 138 -5.44 5.94 -1.01
N GLU A 139 -6.24 5.84 -2.07
CA GLU A 139 -7.58 6.38 -2.08
C GLU A 139 -8.37 5.82 -0.88
N LYS A 140 -9.23 6.65 -0.29
CA LYS A 140 -9.88 6.40 1.00
C LYS A 140 -10.65 5.07 1.04
N SER A 141 -11.40 4.73 -0.02
CA SER A 141 -12.17 3.49 -0.03
C SER A 141 -11.27 2.25 -0.03
N LEU A 142 -10.20 2.26 -0.83
CA LEU A 142 -9.20 1.20 -0.86
C LEU A 142 -8.40 1.11 0.46
N HIS A 143 -8.11 2.26 1.07
CA HIS A 143 -7.46 2.29 2.38
C HIS A 143 -8.30 1.60 3.45
N SER A 144 -9.59 1.91 3.54
CA SER A 144 -10.50 1.27 4.49
C SER A 144 -10.66 -0.22 4.23
N CYS A 145 -10.66 -0.67 2.97
CA CYS A 145 -10.63 -2.10 2.64
C CYS A 145 -9.35 -2.77 3.14
N LEU A 146 -8.19 -2.15 2.94
CA LEU A 146 -6.91 -2.70 3.37
C LEU A 146 -6.84 -2.81 4.90
N GLU A 147 -7.26 -1.76 5.63
CA GLU A 147 -7.32 -1.78 7.09
C GLU A 147 -8.23 -2.92 7.60
N ARG A 148 -9.43 -3.06 7.03
CA ARG A 148 -10.35 -4.15 7.37
C ARG A 148 -9.71 -5.52 7.15
N VAL A 149 -9.11 -5.75 5.99
CA VAL A 149 -8.48 -7.03 5.66
C VAL A 149 -7.30 -7.32 6.60
N VAL A 150 -6.51 -6.30 6.97
CA VAL A 150 -5.44 -6.45 7.96
C VAL A 150 -6.00 -6.81 9.34
N PHE A 151 -7.08 -6.17 9.79
CA PHE A 151 -7.72 -6.52 11.06
C PHE A 151 -8.30 -7.95 11.06
N GLU A 152 -8.88 -8.39 9.95
CA GLU A 152 -9.34 -9.78 9.80
C GLU A 152 -8.19 -10.79 9.94
N LYS A 153 -6.94 -10.43 9.64
CA LYS A 153 -5.79 -11.32 9.86
C LYS A 153 -5.48 -11.52 11.34
N TYR A 154 -5.69 -10.52 12.18
CA TYR A 154 -5.52 -10.64 13.63
C TYR A 154 -6.55 -11.57 14.27
N GLU A 155 -7.80 -11.58 13.78
CA GLU A 155 -8.85 -12.49 14.30
C GLU A 155 -8.60 -13.96 13.93
N ASN A 156 -7.73 -14.22 12.95
CA ASN A 156 -7.40 -15.55 12.46
C ASN A 156 -5.99 -16.02 12.87
N THR A 157 -5.30 -15.27 13.74
CA THR A 157 -3.97 -15.59 14.28
C THR A 157 -4.08 -16.14 15.70
#